data_AF-A0A1H6F373-F1
#
_entry.id   AF-A0A1H6F373-F1
#
_cell.length_a   1.000
_cell.length_b   1.000
_cell.length_c   1.000
_cell.angle_alpha   90.00
_cell.angle_beta   90.00
_cell.angle_gamma   90.00
#
_symmetry.space_group_name_H-M   'P 1'
#
loop_
_entity.id
_entity.type
_entity.pdbx_description
1 polymer ?
#
loop_
_entity_poly.entity_id
_entity_poly.type
_entity_poly.pdbx_seq_one_letter_code
_entity_poly.pdbx_strand_id
1 'polypeptide(L)'
;MILKDRRVQALVAALTLVVVAATAYVLIGRGEQQALAARQADIAARSRQVMPFDLERTTHRFTKSATGGLQTVTSDDPSDAEQVRLIREHLTEEAAGFGKGDYGDPASIHGGEMPGLRELEAGHTRIEIRYAQAPAGAQIAYSTSDPALLKALHAWFDAQVTDHGQHAEHG
;
A
#
# COMPACT_ATOMS: atom_id res chain seq x y z
N MET A 1 -22.26 -57.97 7.17
CA MET A 1 -21.97 -56.97 8.23
C MET A 1 -20.71 -56.15 7.92
N ILE A 2 -19.57 -56.80 7.63
CA ILE A 2 -18.23 -56.20 7.41
C ILE A 2 -18.15 -55.08 6.34
N LEU A 3 -18.95 -55.11 5.27
CA LEU A 3 -18.89 -54.10 4.20
C LEU A 3 -19.52 -52.74 4.58
N LYS A 4 -20.46 -52.72 5.53
CA LYS A 4 -21.13 -51.51 6.01
C LYS A 4 -20.21 -50.70 6.92
N ASP A 5 -19.43 -51.38 7.75
CA ASP A 5 -18.45 -50.76 8.66
C ASP A 5 -17.30 -50.09 7.91
N ARG A 6 -16.81 -50.69 6.81
CA ARG A 6 -15.76 -50.09 5.97
C ARG A 6 -16.22 -48.80 5.26
N ARG A 7 -17.49 -48.72 4.85
CA ARG A 7 -18.07 -47.50 4.25
C ARG A 7 -18.25 -46.41 5.29
N VAL A 8 -18.71 -46.75 6.49
CA VAL A 8 -18.84 -45.81 7.61
C VAL A 8 -17.47 -45.28 8.05
N GLN A 9 -16.46 -46.14 8.16
CA GLN A 9 -15.09 -45.73 8.48
C GLN A 9 -14.47 -44.81 7.41
N ALA A 10 -14.69 -45.10 6.13
CA ALA A 10 -14.23 -44.24 5.03
C ALA A 10 -14.92 -42.87 5.04
N LEU A 11 -16.23 -42.82 5.32
CA LEU A 11 -16.99 -41.57 5.44
C LEU A 11 -16.55 -40.74 6.65
N VAL A 12 -16.30 -41.37 7.80
CA VAL A 12 -15.77 -40.68 8.99
C VAL A 12 -14.37 -40.14 8.72
N ALA A 13 -13.47 -40.93 8.13
CA ALA A 13 -12.12 -40.49 7.80
C ALA A 13 -12.11 -39.32 6.79
N ALA A 14 -12.96 -39.37 5.76
CA ALA A 14 -13.12 -38.29 4.80
C ALA A 14 -13.66 -37.00 5.47
N LEU A 15 -14.64 -37.13 6.37
CA LEU A 15 -15.18 -36.00 7.12
C LEU A 15 -14.14 -35.38 8.05
N THR A 16 -13.34 -36.21 8.74
CA THR A 16 -12.24 -35.73 9.58
C THR A 16 -11.18 -34.99 8.76
N LEU A 17 -10.83 -35.50 7.57
CA LEU A 17 -9.87 -34.84 6.68
C LEU A 17 -10.37 -33.47 6.22
N VAL A 18 -11.67 -33.36 5.87
CA VAL A 18 -12.30 -32.09 5.47
C VAL A 18 -12.32 -31.10 6.64
N VAL A 19 -12.64 -31.54 7.85
CA VAL A 19 -12.62 -30.68 9.05
C VAL A 19 -11.20 -30.19 9.35
N VAL A 20 -10.18 -31.06 9.25
CA VAL A 20 -8.78 -30.68 9.44
C VAL A 20 -8.32 -29.67 8.38
N ALA A 21 -8.66 -29.88 7.11
CA ALA A 21 -8.33 -28.96 6.03
C ALA A 21 -9.02 -27.60 6.20
N ALA A 22 -10.30 -27.58 6.57
CA ALA A 22 -11.04 -26.35 6.85
C ALA A 22 -10.47 -25.60 8.05
N THR A 23 -10.09 -26.32 9.11
CA THR A 23 -9.47 -25.73 10.31
C THR A 23 -8.09 -25.14 9.98
N ALA A 24 -7.27 -25.85 9.19
CA ALA A 24 -5.98 -25.36 8.74
C ALA A 24 -6.12 -24.08 7.89
N TYR A 25 -7.08 -24.04 6.96
CA TYR A 25 -7.36 -22.85 6.14
C TYR A 25 -7.74 -21.64 7.00
N VAL A 26 -8.61 -21.83 8.00
CA VAL A 26 -8.99 -20.75 8.94
C VAL A 26 -7.82 -20.27 9.78
N LEU A 27 -6.94 -21.17 10.24
CA LEU A 27 -5.77 -20.79 11.04
C LEU A 27 -4.75 -20.01 10.21
N ILE A 28 -4.51 -20.40 8.95
CA ILE A 28 -3.61 -19.70 8.03
C ILE A 28 -4.12 -18.28 7.77
N GLY A 29 -5.41 -18.13 7.40
CA GLY A 29 -5.98 -16.81 7.13
C GLY A 29 -5.94 -15.86 8.34
N ARG A 30 -6.12 -16.38 9.57
CA ARG A 30 -5.95 -15.58 10.79
C ARG A 30 -4.51 -15.12 10.99
N GLY A 31 -3.53 -15.98 10.70
CA GLY A 31 -2.12 -15.64 10.81
C GLY A 31 -1.72 -14.52 9.84
N GLU A 32 -2.19 -14.60 8.58
CA GLU A 32 -1.95 -13.55 7.57
C GLU A 32 -2.57 -12.21 7.98
N GLN A 33 -3.81 -12.22 8.47
CA GLN A 33 -4.50 -11.01 8.90
C GLN A 33 -3.83 -10.36 10.12
N GLN A 34 -3.35 -11.16 11.07
CA GLN A 34 -2.57 -10.66 12.22
C GLN A 34 -1.22 -10.08 11.79
N ALA A 35 -0.52 -10.73 10.87
CA ALA A 35 0.74 -10.24 10.33
C ALA A 35 0.56 -8.91 9.57
N LEU A 36 -0.50 -8.79 8.78
CA LEU A 36 -0.84 -7.54 8.09
C LEU A 36 -1.16 -6.42 9.08
N ALA A 37 -1.99 -6.68 10.09
CA ALA A 37 -2.32 -5.67 11.10
C ALA A 37 -1.07 -5.21 11.89
N ALA A 38 -0.17 -6.14 12.22
CA ALA A 38 1.10 -5.80 12.85
C ALA A 38 1.99 -4.95 11.94
N ARG A 39 2.05 -5.27 10.64
CA ARG A 39 2.77 -4.48 9.63
C ARG A 39 2.18 -3.06 9.54
N GLN A 40 0.86 -2.93 9.38
CA GLN A 40 0.19 -1.63 9.28
C GLN A 40 0.40 -0.78 10.54
N ALA A 41 0.42 -1.39 11.73
CA ALA A 41 0.71 -0.67 12.97
C ALA A 41 2.15 -0.12 13.02
N ASP A 42 3.14 -0.91 12.56
CA ASP A 42 4.53 -0.45 12.45
C ASP A 42 4.67 0.66 11.40
N ILE A 43 4.05 0.51 10.22
CA ILE A 43 3.99 1.55 9.19
C ILE A 43 3.38 2.84 9.74
N ALA A 44 2.27 2.77 10.45
CA ALA A 44 1.65 3.94 11.07
C ALA A 44 2.56 4.60 12.13
N ALA A 45 3.36 3.81 12.87
CA ALA A 45 4.32 4.36 13.82
C ALA A 45 5.48 5.10 13.13
N ARG A 46 6.05 4.52 12.06
CA ARG A 46 7.13 5.15 11.27
C ARG A 46 6.65 6.36 10.48
N SER A 47 5.45 6.26 9.92
CA SER A 47 4.76 7.35 9.22
C SER A 47 4.73 8.64 10.03
N ARG A 48 4.41 8.57 11.33
CA ARG A 48 4.38 9.74 12.23
C ARG A 48 5.73 10.41 12.45
N GLN A 49 6.84 9.76 12.09
CA GLN A 49 8.19 10.32 12.19
C GLN A 49 8.65 11.00 10.90
N VAL A 50 8.03 10.65 9.78
CA VAL A 50 8.44 11.08 8.42
C VAL A 50 7.43 12.06 7.85
N MET A 51 6.13 11.73 7.91
CA MET A 51 5.06 12.59 7.45
C MET A 51 4.74 13.63 8.53
N PRO A 52 4.82 14.93 8.22
CA PRO A 52 4.69 15.99 9.21
C PRO A 52 3.23 16.33 9.56
N PHE A 53 2.26 15.66 8.94
CA PHE A 53 0.81 15.80 9.18
C PHE A 53 0.24 14.60 9.96
N ASP A 54 -0.91 14.79 10.58
CA ASP A 54 -1.61 13.74 11.32
C ASP A 54 -2.23 12.72 10.35
N LEU A 55 -1.65 11.52 10.32
CA LEU A 55 -2.09 10.41 9.47
C LEU A 55 -3.56 10.03 9.70
N GLU A 56 -4.06 10.13 10.93
CA GLU A 56 -5.46 9.78 11.26
C GLU A 56 -6.49 10.79 10.73
N ARG A 57 -6.01 11.91 10.16
CA ARG A 57 -6.83 13.00 9.61
C ARG A 57 -6.50 13.26 8.14
N THR A 58 -5.96 12.24 7.47
CA THR A 58 -5.60 12.28 6.06
C THR A 58 -6.00 11.02 5.33
N THR A 59 -6.27 11.19 4.05
CA THR A 59 -6.47 10.09 3.11
C THR A 59 -5.45 10.17 1.98
N HIS A 60 -4.74 9.06 1.75
CA HIS A 60 -3.86 8.87 0.60
C HIS A 60 -4.60 8.10 -0.49
N ARG A 61 -4.85 8.72 -1.63
CA ARG A 61 -5.46 8.07 -2.79
C ARG A 61 -4.42 7.82 -3.88
N PHE A 62 -4.34 6.57 -4.34
CA PHE A 62 -3.46 6.16 -5.42
C PHE A 62 -4.28 5.67 -6.62
N THR A 63 -4.30 6.45 -7.70
CA THR A 63 -5.03 6.12 -8.94
C THR A 63 -4.05 5.72 -10.03
N LYS A 64 -4.17 4.50 -10.55
CA LYS A 64 -3.37 4.03 -11.69
C LYS A 64 -3.94 4.55 -13.00
N SER A 65 -3.08 4.81 -13.98
CA SER A 65 -3.48 5.12 -15.35
C SER A 65 -2.69 4.30 -16.37
N ALA A 66 -3.11 4.32 -17.63
CA ALA A 66 -2.43 3.58 -18.70
C ALA A 66 -1.00 4.09 -18.98
N THR A 67 -0.67 5.32 -18.57
CA THR A 67 0.62 5.96 -18.81
C THR A 67 1.33 6.36 -17.52
N GLY A 68 0.86 5.90 -16.36
CA GLY A 68 1.45 6.20 -15.07
C GLY A 68 0.46 6.10 -13.92
N GLY A 69 0.35 7.16 -13.13
CA GLY A 69 -0.55 7.21 -11.99
C GLY A 69 -0.55 8.56 -11.27
N LEU A 70 -1.48 8.72 -10.33
CA LEU A 70 -1.67 9.92 -9.53
C LEU A 70 -1.71 9.52 -8.04
N GLN A 71 -0.79 10.09 -7.26
CA GLN A 71 -0.87 10.12 -5.81
C GLN A 71 -1.60 11.40 -5.41
N THR A 72 -2.62 11.30 -4.58
CA THR A 72 -3.32 12.43 -3.98
C THR A 72 -3.30 12.25 -2.48
N VAL A 73 -2.91 13.29 -1.74
CA VAL A 73 -3.01 13.30 -0.29
C VAL A 73 -3.85 14.48 0.12
N THR A 74 -4.88 14.24 0.92
CA THR A 74 -5.83 15.26 1.35
C THR A 74 -6.11 15.17 2.84
N SER A 75 -6.33 16.32 3.46
CA SER A 75 -6.96 16.42 4.77
C SER A 75 -8.41 15.97 4.68
N ASP A 76 -8.86 15.18 5.66
CA ASP A 76 -10.26 14.73 5.73
C ASP A 76 -11.20 15.89 6.10
N ASP A 77 -10.67 16.93 6.75
CA ASP A 77 -11.33 18.23 6.94
C ASP A 77 -10.68 19.28 6.00
N PRO A 78 -11.36 19.70 4.92
CA PRO A 78 -10.84 20.72 4.01
C PRO A 78 -10.60 22.09 4.64
N SER A 79 -11.18 22.35 5.82
CA SER A 79 -11.01 23.60 6.55
C SER A 79 -9.81 23.59 7.51
N ASP A 80 -9.19 22.43 7.73
CA ASP A 80 -7.94 22.33 8.50
C ASP A 80 -6.76 22.86 7.68
N ALA A 81 -6.56 24.18 7.76
CA ALA A 81 -5.49 24.86 7.05
C ALA A 81 -4.09 24.37 7.43
N GLU A 82 -3.90 23.85 8.65
CA GLU A 82 -2.60 23.33 9.10
C GLU A 82 -2.28 22.00 8.43
N GLN A 83 -3.21 21.03 8.47
CA GLN A 83 -3.07 19.75 7.77
C GLN A 83 -2.85 19.97 6.27
N VAL A 84 -3.67 20.82 5.64
CA VAL A 84 -3.56 21.12 4.20
C VAL A 84 -2.18 21.69 3.86
N ARG A 85 -1.65 22.59 4.71
CA ARG A 85 -0.32 23.18 4.50
C ARG A 85 0.78 22.13 4.64
N LEU A 86 0.76 21.32 5.70
CA LEU A 86 1.75 20.27 5.96
C LEU A 86 1.78 19.22 4.84
N ILE A 87 0.61 18.81 4.35
CA ILE A 87 0.49 17.90 3.20
C ILE A 87 1.13 18.52 1.95
N ARG A 88 0.84 19.79 1.67
CA ARG A 88 1.40 20.48 0.49
C ARG A 88 2.91 20.61 0.56
N GLU A 89 3.44 20.95 1.72
CA GLU A 89 4.89 21.05 1.96
C GLU A 89 5.56 19.70 1.75
N HIS A 90 5.05 18.65 2.39
CA HIS A 90 5.59 17.31 2.26
C HIS A 90 5.57 16.80 0.81
N LEU A 91 4.44 16.89 0.10
CA LEU A 91 4.35 16.44 -1.29
C LEU A 91 5.21 17.30 -2.25
N THR A 92 5.54 18.54 -1.88
CA THR A 92 6.50 19.35 -2.66
C THR A 92 7.91 18.76 -2.54
N GLU A 93 8.30 18.40 -1.32
CA GLU A 93 9.61 17.78 -1.05
C GLU A 93 9.71 16.40 -1.69
N GLU A 94 8.69 15.55 -1.54
CA GLU A 94 8.61 14.23 -2.18
C GLU A 94 8.76 14.35 -3.70
N ALA A 95 7.99 15.23 -4.36
CA ALA A 95 8.07 15.41 -5.81
C ALA A 95 9.48 15.83 -6.27
N ALA A 96 10.16 16.69 -5.50
CA ALA A 96 11.53 17.11 -5.78
C ALA A 96 12.55 15.99 -5.57
N GLY A 97 12.34 15.13 -4.56
CA GLY A 97 13.14 13.93 -4.29
C GLY A 97 12.98 12.88 -5.37
N PHE A 98 11.74 12.50 -5.68
CA PHE A 98 11.42 11.48 -6.68
C PHE A 98 11.95 11.84 -8.07
N GLY A 99 11.91 13.12 -8.46
CA GLY A 99 12.52 13.58 -9.72
C GLY A 99 14.04 13.31 -9.81
N LYS A 100 14.72 13.18 -8.66
CA LYS A 100 16.15 12.86 -8.53
C LYS A 100 16.42 11.39 -8.20
N GLY A 101 15.38 10.56 -8.15
CA GLY A 101 15.48 9.17 -7.74
C GLY A 101 15.66 8.97 -6.24
N ASP A 102 15.42 10.01 -5.44
CA ASP A 102 15.46 9.95 -3.99
C ASP A 102 14.08 9.54 -3.46
N TYR A 103 13.95 8.26 -3.12
CA TYR A 103 12.77 7.68 -2.47
C TYR A 103 13.06 7.33 -1.00
N GLY A 104 13.99 8.04 -0.36
CA GLY A 104 14.40 7.79 1.01
C GLY A 104 13.26 7.84 2.03
N ASP A 105 12.32 8.78 1.87
CA ASP A 105 11.15 8.91 2.73
C ASP A 105 10.26 7.64 2.66
N PRO A 106 9.75 7.21 1.49
CA PRO A 106 9.08 5.92 1.37
C PRO A 106 9.91 4.74 1.87
N ALA A 107 11.21 4.67 1.57
CA ALA A 107 12.06 3.58 2.01
C ALA A 107 12.18 3.50 3.54
N SER A 108 12.18 4.64 4.24
CA SER A 108 12.26 4.72 5.70
C SER A 108 10.97 4.24 6.38
N ILE A 109 9.81 4.48 5.76
CA ILE A 109 8.51 4.04 6.25
C ILE A 109 8.30 2.55 5.93
N HIS A 110 8.41 2.17 4.65
CA HIS A 110 7.97 0.88 4.12
C HIS A 110 9.06 -0.20 4.03
N GLY A 111 10.32 0.22 4.16
CA GLY A 111 11.50 -0.59 3.90
C GLY A 111 11.93 -0.58 2.43
N GLY A 112 13.24 -0.73 2.20
CA GLY A 112 13.84 -0.73 0.85
C GLY A 112 13.44 -1.90 -0.06
N GLU A 113 12.68 -2.88 0.46
CA GLU A 113 12.13 -3.99 -0.32
C GLU A 113 10.68 -3.76 -0.75
N MET A 114 10.13 -2.56 -0.55
CA MET A 114 8.78 -2.26 -1.00
C MET A 114 8.64 -2.52 -2.51
N PRO A 115 7.60 -3.25 -2.95
CA PRO A 115 7.41 -3.58 -4.36
C PRO A 115 7.51 -2.35 -5.27
N GLY A 116 8.36 -2.42 -6.30
CA GLY A 116 8.55 -1.37 -7.29
C GLY A 116 9.52 -0.25 -6.89
N LEU A 117 9.85 -0.10 -5.61
CA LEU A 117 10.65 1.02 -5.11
C LEU A 117 12.02 1.13 -5.78
N ARG A 118 12.77 0.03 -5.83
CA ARG A 118 14.11 -0.01 -6.44
C ARG A 118 14.09 0.29 -7.93
N GLU A 119 13.08 -0.20 -8.64
CA GLU A 119 12.91 0.07 -10.06
C GLU A 119 12.58 1.55 -10.32
N LEU A 120 11.77 2.17 -9.46
CA LEU A 120 11.45 3.60 -9.53
C LEU A 120 12.70 4.45 -9.24
N GLU A 121 13.46 4.13 -8.20
CA GLU A 121 14.75 4.78 -7.88
C GLU A 121 15.72 4.70 -9.06
N ALA A 122 15.99 3.50 -9.58
CA ALA A 122 16.92 3.29 -10.68
C ALA A 122 16.42 3.89 -12.01
N GLY A 123 15.09 3.97 -12.18
CA GLY A 123 14.44 4.43 -13.41
C GLY A 123 14.06 5.90 -13.44
N HIS A 124 14.33 6.67 -12.38
CA HIS A 124 13.75 7.99 -12.14
C HIS A 124 13.87 8.96 -13.31
N THR A 125 14.98 8.96 -14.06
CA THR A 125 15.19 9.83 -15.23
C THR A 125 14.20 9.60 -16.38
N ARG A 126 13.46 8.48 -16.36
CA ARG A 126 12.45 8.09 -17.35
C ARG A 126 11.03 8.20 -16.82
N ILE A 127 10.86 8.79 -15.64
CA ILE A 127 9.56 9.06 -15.02
C ILE A 127 9.43 10.58 -14.92
N GLU A 128 8.41 11.12 -15.57
CA GLU A 128 8.03 12.50 -15.34
C GLU A 128 7.25 12.61 -14.03
N ILE A 129 7.72 13.49 -13.15
CA ILE A 129 7.11 13.81 -11.86
C ILE A 129 6.56 15.22 -11.92
N ARG A 130 5.26 15.38 -11.65
CA ARG A 130 4.60 16.70 -11.60
C ARG A 130 3.79 16.87 -10.33
N TYR A 131 4.17 17.86 -9.54
CA TYR A 131 3.40 18.31 -8.38
C TYR A 131 2.27 19.25 -8.79
N ALA A 132 1.12 19.16 -8.10
CA ALA A 132 0.06 20.16 -8.15
C ALA A 132 -0.66 20.26 -6.80
N GLN A 133 -1.18 21.45 -6.46
CA GLN A 133 -2.06 21.60 -5.30
C GLN A 133 -3.46 21.07 -5.60
N ALA A 134 -4.11 20.51 -4.58
CA ALA A 134 -5.54 20.17 -4.56
C ALA A 134 -6.27 21.01 -3.50
N PRO A 135 -7.61 21.14 -3.55
CA PRO A 135 -8.36 21.98 -2.60
C PRO A 135 -8.04 21.68 -1.12
N ALA A 136 -7.95 20.40 -0.75
CA ALA A 136 -7.67 19.94 0.62
C ALA A 136 -6.27 19.31 0.78
N GLY A 137 -5.32 19.58 -0.12
CA GLY A 137 -3.99 18.99 -0.04
C GLY A 137 -3.17 19.16 -1.32
N ALA A 138 -2.57 18.09 -1.81
CA ALA A 138 -1.73 18.10 -3.01
C ALA A 138 -1.75 16.76 -3.76
N GLN A 139 -1.16 16.76 -4.95
CA GLN A 139 -1.06 15.62 -5.84
C GLN A 139 0.32 15.54 -6.47
N ILE A 140 0.78 14.32 -6.74
CA ILE A 140 1.95 14.02 -7.55
C ILE A 140 1.50 13.12 -8.69
N ALA A 141 1.64 13.61 -9.93
CA ALA A 141 1.42 12.83 -11.13
C ALA A 141 2.75 12.21 -11.58
N TYR A 142 2.70 10.92 -11.87
CA TYR A 142 3.79 10.11 -12.38
C TYR A 142 3.45 9.72 -13.81
N SER A 143 4.36 9.90 -14.75
CA SER A 143 4.14 9.51 -16.16
C SER A 143 5.39 8.88 -16.78
N THR A 144 5.21 7.76 -17.46
CA THR A 144 6.30 7.08 -18.17
C THR A 144 5.76 6.31 -19.37
N SER A 145 6.59 6.15 -20.41
CA SER A 145 6.33 5.27 -21.55
C SER A 145 7.03 3.92 -21.41
N ASP A 146 7.84 3.72 -20.37
CA ASP A 146 8.53 2.46 -20.11
C ASP A 146 7.56 1.46 -19.43
N PRO A 147 7.26 0.31 -20.06
CA PRO A 147 6.32 -0.66 -19.51
C PRO A 147 6.78 -1.29 -18.18
N ALA A 148 8.09 -1.45 -17.96
CA ALA A 148 8.61 -2.00 -16.72
C ALA A 148 8.47 -1.01 -15.57
N LEU A 149 8.74 0.29 -15.81
CA LEU A 149 8.53 1.34 -14.80
C LEU A 149 7.05 1.58 -14.51
N LEU A 150 6.18 1.47 -15.51
CA LEU A 150 4.73 1.53 -15.28
C LEU A 150 4.27 0.41 -14.34
N LYS A 151 4.75 -0.82 -14.59
CA LYS A 151 4.46 -1.97 -13.72
C LYS A 151 4.99 -1.76 -12.30
N ALA A 152 6.21 -1.24 -12.16
CA ALA A 152 6.81 -0.93 -10.87
C ALA A 152 6.00 0.13 -10.11
N LEU A 153 5.60 1.21 -10.77
CA LEU A 153 4.76 2.27 -10.20
C LEU A 153 3.43 1.69 -9.69
N HIS A 154 2.78 0.83 -10.47
CA HIS A 154 1.52 0.22 -10.06
C HIS A 154 1.68 -0.73 -8.87
N ALA A 155 2.78 -1.50 -8.82
CA ALA A 155 3.10 -2.35 -7.68
C ALA A 155 3.40 -1.53 -6.42
N TRP A 156 4.10 -0.41 -6.58
CA TRP A 156 4.38 0.52 -5.49
C TRP A 156 3.10 1.15 -4.93
N PHE A 157 2.17 1.57 -5.80
CA PHE A 157 0.86 2.07 -5.37
C PHE A 157 0.04 1.02 -4.61
N ASP A 158 0.03 -0.24 -5.06
CA ASP A 158 -0.69 -1.31 -4.36
C ASP A 158 -0.08 -1.60 -2.98
N ALA A 159 1.25 -1.58 -2.91
CA ALA A 159 1.95 -1.76 -1.65
C ALA A 159 1.65 -0.60 -0.68
N GLN A 160 1.62 0.64 -1.16
CA GLN A 160 1.26 1.82 -0.37
C GLN A 160 -0.14 1.69 0.22
N VAL A 161 -1.14 1.34 -0.60
CA VAL A 161 -2.52 1.14 -0.14
C VAL A 161 -2.61 0.02 0.90
N THR A 162 -1.87 -1.08 0.69
CA THR A 162 -1.84 -2.20 1.63
C THR A 162 -1.20 -1.79 2.96
N ASP A 163 -0.07 -1.06 2.93
CA ASP A 163 0.73 -0.70 4.09
C ASP A 163 0.08 0.38 4.95
N HIS A 164 -0.58 1.36 4.34
CA HIS A 164 -1.28 2.43 5.05
C HIS A 164 -2.69 2.04 5.53
N GLY A 165 -3.25 0.92 5.03
CA GLY A 165 -4.51 0.39 5.52
C GLY A 165 -5.65 1.41 5.40
N GLN A 166 -6.28 1.76 6.54
CA GLN A 166 -7.43 2.68 6.55
C GLN A 166 -7.10 4.12 6.12
N HIS A 167 -5.82 4.50 6.09
CA HIS A 167 -5.36 5.84 5.71
C HIS A 167 -5.06 5.97 4.22
N ALA A 168 -5.26 4.90 3.45
CA ALA A 168 -5.03 4.88 2.01
C ALA A 168 -6.08 4.07 1.24
N GLU A 169 -6.28 4.45 -0.01
CA GLU A 169 -7.25 3.79 -0.89
C GLU A 169 -6.82 3.83 -2.36
N HIS A 170 -7.37 2.89 -3.13
CA HIS A 170 -7.35 2.99 -4.58
C HIS A 170 -8.35 4.06 -5.04
N GLY A 171 -7.99 4.82 -6.07
CA GLY A 171 -8.91 5.74 -6.75
C GLY A 171 -9.28 5.32 -8.16
#